data_AF-A0A3L6SS17-F1
#
_entry.id   AF-A0A3L6SS17-F1
#
_cell.length_a   1.000
_cell.length_b   1.000
_cell.length_c   1.000
_cell.angle_alpha   90.00
_cell.angle_beta   90.00
_cell.angle_gamma   90.00
#
_symmetry.space_group_name_H-M   'P 1'
#
loop_
_entity.id
_entity.type
_entity.pdbx_description
1 polymer ?
#
loop_
_entity_poly.entity_id
_entity_poly.type
_entity_poly.pdbx_seq_one_letter_code
_entity_poly.pdbx_strand_id
1 'polypeptide(L)'
;MEMSTGQVTERMVSDTFLIQEAIGEKVGRSIQLISTFIGGFIIAFVRGWLLALVMLSSSPPIAISFAIITKLRIRLSTYMQAKYGAAGNVVEQTLGAIRTVVSFSGEKHAITMYNKLIRKVYESALLEGSVISIIMAVTIGAMCLGLATLSVTAFAEGQGPAYRMFKTIERRPYIDTYDTTCIILEDIKGDVELKDVYFSYPTRSEHLVFDGFSLPKTKNSNCQSNVKNPKILLLDEATSALDVESERIVQEALNRVMLQRTTIIVAHRLSTVKNADVISVLQNGKMVEQGSHVELMKIPEGSYSKLIHLQETQLEAKSSHIDNDMISTNDFRSTTINTEPRSKSFSMRSVSKGGKLVERIRSLMFQSVMSQDINWFDKPDHSSGLIGARLSTNALIVKQLVGDNLALNVQTLSTIVSDLTIEMVANWKMTLIITIVLPFVGLQAYAQMLFLKGVNKNAKLMYEEASQVATDAVGGIRTVASFCAEKNVMKTYEMKCESPIRKGIREGVVGGLGFGFSLVVFYFAYALCFYVGAKFVQQGKATFPEVFKVFFVLVLGAEGISRSSAIGADSNKAQPPLSLKFLIVNPRSITTMRRV
;
A
#
# COMPACT_ATOMS: atom_id res chain seq x y z
N MET A 1 -17.94 -9.43 -0.71
CA MET A 1 -16.62 -9.28 -1.37
C MET A 1 -15.70 -10.26 -0.68
N GLU A 2 -15.41 -11.38 -1.33
CA GLU A 2 -14.51 -12.39 -0.79
C GLU A 2 -13.11 -11.78 -0.66
N MET A 3 -12.53 -11.84 0.53
CA MET A 3 -11.17 -11.37 0.75
C MET A 3 -10.26 -12.59 0.84
N SER A 4 -9.20 -12.59 0.03
CA SER A 4 -8.11 -13.55 0.20
C SER A 4 -7.45 -13.36 1.57
N THR A 5 -6.97 -14.44 2.18
CA THR A 5 -6.24 -14.42 3.47
C THR A 5 -5.05 -13.44 3.44
N GLY A 6 -4.34 -13.35 2.31
CA GLY A 6 -3.27 -12.37 2.09
C GLY A 6 -3.78 -10.92 2.09
N GLN A 7 -4.92 -10.67 1.43
CA GLN A 7 -5.55 -9.35 1.41
C GLN A 7 -6.09 -8.95 2.79
N VAL A 8 -6.56 -9.89 3.61
CA VAL A 8 -6.98 -9.61 4.99
C VAL A 8 -5.82 -9.09 5.80
N THR A 9 -4.67 -9.76 5.74
CA THR A 9 -3.50 -9.37 6.54
C THR A 9 -2.88 -8.08 6.05
N GLU A 10 -2.74 -7.91 4.73
CA GLU A 10 -2.26 -6.66 4.13
C GLU A 10 -3.17 -5.47 4.50
N ARG A 11 -4.49 -5.66 4.42
CA ARG A 11 -5.44 -4.63 4.83
C ARG A 11 -5.40 -4.38 6.32
N MET A 12 -5.24 -5.39 7.16
CA MET A 12 -5.14 -5.20 8.61
C MET A 12 -3.97 -4.27 8.96
N VAL A 13 -2.79 -4.51 8.37
CA VAL A 13 -1.60 -3.67 8.60
C VAL A 13 -1.80 -2.26 8.04
N SER A 14 -2.28 -2.17 6.79
CA SER A 14 -2.47 -0.89 6.10
C SER A 14 -3.54 -0.01 6.77
N ASP A 15 -4.72 -0.59 7.07
CA ASP A 15 -5.82 0.11 7.72
C ASP A 15 -5.42 0.55 9.14
N THR A 16 -4.66 -0.27 9.89
CA THR A 16 -4.14 0.11 11.22
C THR A 16 -3.18 1.29 11.13
N PHE A 17 -2.29 1.33 10.14
CA PHE A 17 -1.37 2.45 9.94
C PHE A 17 -2.12 3.75 9.61
N LEU A 18 -3.14 3.69 8.75
CA LEU A 18 -3.99 4.85 8.43
C LEU A 18 -4.72 5.38 9.66
N ILE A 19 -5.22 4.50 10.53
CA ILE A 19 -5.85 4.88 11.80
C ILE A 19 -4.83 5.51 12.75
N GLN A 20 -3.63 4.92 12.88
CA GLN A 20 -2.55 5.47 13.69
C GLN A 20 -2.15 6.87 13.22
N GLU A 21 -2.04 7.09 11.90
CA GLU A 21 -1.72 8.38 11.32
C GLU A 21 -2.85 9.41 11.53
N ALA A 22 -4.11 8.98 11.47
CA ALA A 22 -5.28 9.81 11.70
C ALA A 22 -5.44 10.24 13.16
N ILE A 23 -5.15 9.35 14.13
CA ILE A 23 -5.35 9.59 15.57
C ILE A 23 -4.07 10.11 16.25
N GLY A 24 -2.91 9.94 15.63
CA GLY A 24 -1.61 10.31 16.19
C GLY A 24 -1.29 11.81 16.15
N GLU A 25 -0.11 12.16 15.64
CA GLU A 25 0.42 13.53 15.66
C GLU A 25 -0.52 14.56 14.99
N LYS A 26 -1.27 14.13 13.98
CA LYS A 26 -2.12 15.01 13.18
C LYS A 26 -3.26 15.63 14.00
N VAL A 27 -3.86 14.88 14.93
CA VAL A 27 -4.92 15.41 15.82
C VAL A 27 -4.39 16.54 16.69
N GLY A 28 -3.21 16.33 17.30
CA GLY A 28 -2.56 17.35 18.12
C GLY A 28 -2.27 18.62 17.32
N ARG A 29 -1.77 18.47 16.09
CA ARG A 29 -1.56 19.60 15.16
C ARG A 29 -2.87 20.27 14.76
N SER A 30 -3.96 19.53 14.53
CA SER A 30 -5.28 20.12 14.25
C SER A 30 -5.75 20.99 15.41
N ILE A 31 -5.65 20.48 16.65
CA ILE A 31 -6.03 21.21 17.86
C ILE A 31 -5.17 22.48 17.99
N GLN A 32 -3.86 22.38 17.78
CA GLN A 32 -2.95 23.53 17.80
C GLN A 32 -3.36 24.60 16.77
N LEU A 33 -3.67 24.20 15.53
CA LEU A 33 -4.07 25.12 14.46
C LEU A 33 -5.42 25.77 14.76
N ILE A 34 -6.41 25.01 15.25
CA ILE A 34 -7.72 25.54 15.66
C ILE A 34 -7.55 26.54 16.82
N SER A 35 -6.75 26.19 17.83
CA SER A 35 -6.47 27.09 18.96
C SER A 35 -5.75 28.36 18.52
N THR A 36 -4.80 28.26 17.58
CA THR A 36 -4.07 29.41 17.04
C THR A 36 -5.00 30.32 16.23
N PHE A 37 -5.91 29.73 15.45
CA PHE A 37 -6.91 30.46 14.68
C PHE A 37 -7.89 31.23 15.59
N ILE A 38 -8.48 30.55 16.56
CA ILE A 38 -9.42 31.17 17.52
C ILE A 38 -8.70 32.25 18.34
N GLY A 39 -7.51 31.94 18.87
CA GLY A 39 -6.71 32.89 19.64
C GLY A 39 -6.33 34.13 18.82
N GLY A 40 -5.89 33.95 17.57
CA GLY A 40 -5.59 35.05 16.66
C GLY A 40 -6.80 35.92 16.35
N PHE A 41 -7.97 35.30 16.17
CA PHE A 41 -9.22 36.03 15.94
C PHE A 41 -9.63 36.85 17.16
N ILE A 42 -9.58 36.28 18.36
CA ILE A 42 -9.88 36.99 19.61
C ILE A 42 -8.93 38.19 19.78
N ILE A 43 -7.62 38.00 19.60
CA ILE A 43 -6.63 39.08 19.71
C ILE A 43 -6.92 40.20 18.68
N ALA A 44 -7.28 39.84 17.45
CA ALA A 44 -7.60 40.82 16.41
C ALA A 44 -8.82 41.68 16.78
N PHE A 45 -9.89 41.07 17.29
CA PHE A 45 -11.10 41.80 17.69
C PHE A 45 -10.90 42.64 18.95
N VAL A 46 -10.09 42.17 19.91
CA VAL A 46 -9.79 42.92 21.15
C VAL A 46 -8.93 44.15 20.86
N ARG A 47 -7.91 44.03 19.98
CA ARG A 47 -6.99 45.14 19.67
C ARG A 47 -7.57 46.14 18.68
N GLY A 48 -8.39 45.70 17.72
CA GLY A 48 -8.88 46.56 16.65
C GLY A 48 -9.99 45.93 15.82
N TRP A 49 -11.23 45.97 16.34
CA TRP A 49 -12.40 45.36 15.72
C TRP A 49 -12.70 45.85 14.29
N LEU A 50 -12.45 47.12 13.97
CA LEU A 50 -12.62 47.69 12.62
C LEU A 50 -11.68 47.05 11.60
N LEU A 51 -10.38 46.93 11.94
CA LEU A 51 -9.39 46.30 11.07
C LEU A 51 -9.66 44.80 10.93
N ALA A 52 -10.09 44.14 12.02
CA ALA A 52 -10.47 42.74 12.03
C ALA A 52 -11.66 42.47 11.09
N LEU A 53 -12.69 43.32 11.08
CA LEU A 53 -13.84 43.21 10.17
C LEU A 53 -13.45 43.34 8.70
N VAL A 54 -12.52 44.25 8.37
CA VAL A 54 -12.00 44.42 7.00
C VAL A 54 -11.22 43.18 6.56
N MET A 55 -10.41 42.58 7.44
CA MET A 55 -9.71 41.33 7.13
C MET A 55 -10.64 40.12 7.04
N LEU A 56 -11.74 40.13 7.80
CA LEU A 56 -12.74 39.08 7.74
C LEU A 56 -13.54 39.15 6.43
N SER A 57 -13.79 40.34 5.87
CA SER A 57 -14.51 40.45 4.60
C SER A 57 -13.74 39.91 3.38
N SER A 58 -12.41 39.92 3.43
CA SER A 58 -11.57 39.34 2.38
C SER A 58 -11.42 37.82 2.48
N SER A 59 -11.74 37.22 3.64
CA SER A 59 -11.57 35.79 3.90
C SER A 59 -12.56 34.88 3.10
N PRO A 60 -13.88 35.15 3.02
CA PRO A 60 -14.81 34.33 2.25
C PRO A 60 -14.50 34.25 0.74
N PRO A 61 -14.19 35.36 0.03
CA PRO A 61 -13.77 35.28 -1.37
C PRO A 61 -12.51 34.42 -1.59
N ILE A 62 -11.53 34.51 -0.68
CA ILE A 62 -10.32 33.68 -0.71
C ILE A 62 -10.67 32.20 -0.51
N ALA A 63 -11.55 31.88 0.45
CA ALA A 63 -12.00 30.51 0.70
C ALA A 63 -12.78 29.92 -0.49
N ILE A 64 -13.68 30.70 -1.10
CA ILE A 64 -14.44 30.29 -2.29
C ILE A 64 -13.50 30.05 -3.47
N SER A 65 -12.56 30.96 -3.72
CA SER A 65 -11.53 30.80 -4.76
C SER A 65 -10.73 29.52 -4.53
N PHE A 66 -10.27 29.28 -3.29
CA PHE A 66 -9.54 28.07 -2.91
C PHE A 66 -10.36 26.78 -3.11
N ALA A 67 -11.64 26.79 -2.76
CA ALA A 67 -12.53 25.64 -2.95
C ALA A 67 -12.77 25.31 -4.44
N ILE A 68 -13.04 26.33 -5.26
CA ILE A 68 -13.20 26.19 -6.72
C ILE A 68 -11.91 25.64 -7.33
N ILE A 69 -10.77 26.22 -6.96
CA ILE A 69 -9.44 25.81 -7.41
C ILE A 69 -9.13 24.37 -7.01
N THR A 70 -9.43 23.96 -5.77
CA THR A 70 -9.18 22.59 -5.28
C THR A 70 -10.05 21.58 -6.02
N LYS A 71 -11.34 21.90 -6.24
CA LYS A 71 -12.24 21.05 -7.03
C LYS A 71 -11.77 20.93 -8.48
N LEU A 72 -11.30 22.01 -9.07
CA LEU A 72 -10.73 22.04 -10.41
C LEU A 72 -9.44 21.20 -10.49
N ARG A 73 -8.55 21.30 -9.49
CA ARG A 73 -7.33 20.46 -9.38
C ARG A 73 -7.68 18.98 -9.37
N ILE A 74 -8.62 18.56 -8.51
CA ILE A 74 -9.01 17.14 -8.40
C ILE A 74 -9.53 16.66 -9.77
N ARG A 75 -10.43 17.41 -10.40
CA ARG A 75 -10.97 17.06 -11.72
C ARG A 75 -9.90 16.96 -12.81
N LEU A 76 -8.98 17.93 -12.89
CA LEU A 76 -7.89 17.89 -13.86
C LEU A 76 -6.93 16.73 -13.59
N SER A 77 -6.58 16.48 -12.32
CA SER A 77 -5.70 15.37 -11.93
C SER A 77 -6.31 14.02 -12.31
N THR A 78 -7.60 13.79 -12.03
CA THR A 78 -8.31 12.57 -12.43
C THR A 78 -8.37 12.43 -13.95
N TYR A 79 -8.60 13.54 -14.67
CA TYR A 79 -8.58 13.56 -16.14
C TYR A 79 -7.19 13.20 -16.71
N MET A 80 -6.10 13.69 -16.10
CA MET A 80 -4.73 13.27 -16.48
C MET A 80 -4.49 11.80 -16.24
N GLN A 81 -4.88 11.30 -15.07
CA GLN A 81 -4.71 9.90 -14.71
C GLN A 81 -5.43 8.98 -15.70
N ALA A 82 -6.63 9.35 -16.17
CA ALA A 82 -7.33 8.60 -17.21
C ALA A 82 -6.55 8.53 -18.54
N LYS A 83 -5.95 9.64 -18.99
CA LYS A 83 -5.11 9.65 -20.21
C LYS A 83 -3.80 8.89 -20.03
N TYR A 84 -3.20 8.95 -18.84
CA TYR A 84 -2.05 8.12 -18.50
C TYR A 84 -2.40 6.63 -18.45
N GLY A 85 -3.58 6.28 -17.95
CA GLY A 85 -4.11 4.92 -17.97
C GLY A 85 -4.26 4.41 -19.40
N ALA A 86 -4.83 5.21 -20.31
CA ALA A 86 -4.93 4.82 -21.73
C ALA A 86 -3.56 4.57 -22.38
N ALA A 87 -2.54 5.39 -22.08
CA ALA A 87 -1.17 5.15 -22.56
C ALA A 87 -0.53 3.92 -21.90
N GLY A 88 -0.81 3.68 -20.61
CA GLY A 88 -0.35 2.51 -19.86
C GLY A 88 -0.94 1.21 -20.39
N ASN A 89 -2.23 1.19 -20.70
CA ASN A 89 -2.92 0.03 -21.27
C ASN A 89 -2.28 -0.39 -22.60
N VAL A 90 -1.89 0.57 -23.46
CA VAL A 90 -1.18 0.26 -24.71
C VAL A 90 0.17 -0.39 -24.44
N VAL A 91 0.93 0.10 -23.44
CA VAL A 91 2.20 -0.51 -23.05
C VAL A 91 1.98 -1.92 -22.52
N GLU A 92 0.99 -2.12 -21.65
CA GLU A 92 0.70 -3.40 -21.03
C GLU A 92 0.25 -4.44 -22.07
N GLN A 93 -0.63 -4.07 -23.00
CA GLN A 93 -1.04 -4.93 -24.11
C GLN A 93 0.13 -5.28 -25.04
N THR A 94 0.94 -4.28 -25.38
CA THR A 94 2.10 -4.47 -26.27
C THR A 94 3.15 -5.37 -25.64
N LEU A 95 3.47 -5.16 -24.36
CA LEU A 95 4.47 -5.95 -23.64
C LEU A 95 3.94 -7.34 -23.24
N GLY A 96 2.66 -7.45 -22.90
CA GLY A 96 2.02 -8.74 -22.61
C GLY A 96 2.01 -9.66 -23.83
N ALA A 97 1.87 -9.09 -25.03
CA ALA A 97 1.95 -9.81 -26.29
C ALA A 97 3.30 -9.61 -27.02
N ILE A 98 4.40 -9.36 -26.31
CA ILE A 98 5.67 -8.95 -26.93
C ILE A 98 6.18 -9.95 -27.97
N ARG A 99 6.03 -11.27 -27.74
CA ARG A 99 6.40 -12.31 -28.71
C ARG A 99 5.68 -12.13 -30.05
N THR A 100 4.38 -11.83 -29.99
CA THR A 100 3.54 -11.54 -31.17
C THR A 100 3.95 -10.22 -31.83
N VAL A 101 4.22 -9.19 -31.06
CA VAL A 101 4.60 -7.89 -31.63
C VAL A 101 5.95 -7.95 -32.36
N VAL A 102 6.92 -8.69 -31.80
CA VAL A 102 8.23 -8.93 -32.43
C VAL A 102 8.08 -9.81 -33.67
N SER A 103 7.28 -10.88 -33.62
CA SER A 103 7.08 -11.79 -34.77
C SER A 103 6.47 -11.10 -35.99
N PHE A 104 5.59 -10.11 -35.78
CA PHE A 104 4.99 -9.30 -36.85
C PHE A 104 5.75 -7.98 -37.15
N SER A 105 6.93 -7.76 -36.55
CA SER A 105 7.69 -6.50 -36.71
C SER A 105 6.88 -5.23 -36.35
N GLY A 106 5.94 -5.35 -35.40
CA GLY A 106 4.99 -4.30 -35.00
C GLY A 106 5.58 -3.23 -34.05
N GLU A 107 6.85 -3.34 -33.67
CA GLU A 107 7.51 -2.47 -32.69
C GLU A 107 7.40 -0.98 -33.03
N LYS A 108 7.67 -0.61 -34.30
CA LYS A 108 7.61 0.79 -34.76
C LYS A 108 6.19 1.36 -34.68
N HIS A 109 5.17 0.52 -34.94
CA HIS A 109 3.78 0.91 -34.85
C HIS A 109 3.40 1.21 -33.39
N ALA A 110 3.76 0.31 -32.47
CA ALA A 110 3.53 0.49 -31.04
C ALA A 110 4.22 1.74 -30.49
N ILE A 111 5.49 1.99 -30.86
CA ILE A 111 6.23 3.20 -30.46
C ILE A 111 5.52 4.47 -30.94
N THR A 112 5.06 4.48 -32.19
CA THR A 112 4.37 5.65 -32.76
C THR A 112 3.03 5.90 -32.07
N MET A 113 2.27 4.84 -31.78
CA MET A 113 1.02 4.94 -31.05
C MET A 113 1.22 5.44 -29.62
N TYR A 114 2.22 4.92 -28.92
CA TYR A 114 2.59 5.37 -27.57
C TYR A 114 3.02 6.84 -27.57
N ASN A 115 3.90 7.25 -28.50
CA ASN A 115 4.34 8.64 -28.64
C ASN A 115 3.16 9.59 -28.88
N LYS A 116 2.18 9.19 -29.70
CA LYS A 116 0.95 9.97 -29.94
C LYS A 116 0.12 10.14 -28.67
N LEU A 117 -0.02 9.09 -27.86
CA LEU A 117 -0.78 9.15 -26.60
C LEU A 117 -0.06 10.00 -25.55
N ILE A 118 1.23 9.80 -25.35
CA ILE A 118 2.03 10.58 -24.39
C ILE A 118 2.08 12.07 -24.79
N ARG A 119 2.11 12.39 -26.10
CA ARG A 119 1.98 13.76 -26.58
C ARG A 119 0.67 14.41 -26.17
N LYS A 120 -0.47 13.72 -26.33
CA LYS A 120 -1.79 14.21 -25.87
C LYS A 120 -1.83 14.41 -24.36
N VAL A 121 -1.14 13.55 -23.61
CA VAL A 121 -1.01 13.69 -22.15
C VAL A 121 -0.19 14.94 -21.80
N TYR A 122 0.93 15.19 -22.49
CA TYR A 122 1.74 16.39 -22.30
C TYR A 122 0.95 17.68 -22.56
N GLU A 123 0.18 17.76 -23.64
CA GLU A 123 -0.65 18.94 -23.95
C GLU A 123 -1.68 19.22 -22.85
N SER A 124 -2.26 18.16 -22.29
CA SER A 124 -3.18 18.26 -21.17
C SER A 124 -2.44 18.72 -19.91
N ALA A 125 -1.28 18.12 -19.59
CA ALA A 125 -0.45 18.49 -18.44
C ALA A 125 -0.04 19.97 -18.47
N LEU A 126 0.07 20.56 -19.66
CA LEU A 126 0.36 21.98 -19.85
C LEU A 126 -0.79 22.90 -19.42
N LEU A 127 -2.05 22.46 -19.55
CA LEU A 127 -3.23 23.15 -19.03
C LEU A 127 -3.28 23.07 -17.51
N GLU A 128 -3.03 21.88 -16.95
CA GLU A 128 -2.95 21.67 -15.51
C GLU A 128 -1.85 22.52 -14.86
N GLY A 129 -0.66 22.58 -15.47
CA GLY A 129 0.42 23.44 -15.02
C GLY A 129 0.06 24.92 -14.95
N SER A 130 -0.73 25.42 -15.91
CA SER A 130 -1.25 26.80 -15.88
C SER A 130 -2.16 27.02 -14.67
N VAL A 131 -3.08 26.08 -14.42
CA VAL A 131 -3.98 26.14 -13.27
C VAL A 131 -3.16 26.12 -11.98
N ILE A 132 -2.24 25.15 -11.82
CA ILE A 132 -1.36 24.99 -10.65
C ILE A 132 -0.58 26.28 -10.34
N SER A 133 -0.09 27.00 -11.34
CA SER A 133 0.61 28.28 -11.11
C SER A 133 -0.30 29.33 -10.48
N ILE A 134 -1.56 29.41 -10.90
CA ILE A 134 -2.56 30.32 -10.30
C ILE A 134 -2.89 29.85 -8.88
N ILE A 135 -2.98 28.54 -8.66
CA ILE A 135 -3.19 27.95 -7.33
C ILE A 135 -2.09 28.38 -6.37
N MET A 136 -0.82 28.20 -6.74
CA MET A 136 0.32 28.50 -5.84
C MET A 136 0.31 29.96 -5.40
N ALA A 137 -0.01 30.90 -6.30
CA ALA A 137 -0.12 32.33 -5.97
C ALA A 137 -1.24 32.61 -4.95
N VAL A 138 -2.42 32.00 -5.12
CA VAL A 138 -3.56 32.17 -4.20
C VAL A 138 -3.31 31.46 -2.86
N THR A 139 -2.65 30.30 -2.87
CA THR A 139 -2.39 29.49 -1.67
C THR A 139 -1.37 30.14 -0.74
N ILE A 140 -0.42 30.91 -1.29
CA ILE A 140 0.53 31.73 -0.53
C ILE A 140 -0.20 32.83 0.28
N GLY A 141 -1.37 33.29 -0.17
CA GLY A 141 -2.19 34.28 0.57
C GLY A 141 -3.09 33.68 1.65
N ALA A 142 -3.37 32.37 1.62
CA ALA A 142 -4.33 31.68 2.50
C ALA A 142 -3.67 30.68 3.47
N MET A 143 -2.36 30.79 3.69
CA MET A 143 -1.48 29.79 4.30
C MET A 143 -2.02 29.11 5.56
N CYS A 144 -2.66 29.85 6.47
CA CYS A 144 -3.14 29.30 7.74
C CYS A 144 -4.30 28.29 7.57
N LEU A 145 -5.20 28.50 6.60
CA LEU A 145 -6.30 27.55 6.30
C LEU A 145 -5.79 26.32 5.52
N GLY A 146 -4.75 26.51 4.70
CA GLY A 146 -4.15 25.43 3.90
C GLY A 146 -3.47 24.35 4.75
N LEU A 147 -2.79 24.72 5.83
CA LEU A 147 -2.12 23.76 6.72
C LEU A 147 -3.11 22.88 7.51
N ALA A 148 -4.27 23.42 7.89
CA ALA A 148 -5.31 22.66 8.57
C ALA A 148 -5.92 21.58 7.66
N THR A 149 -6.02 21.87 6.35
CA THR A 149 -6.56 20.92 5.35
C THR A 149 -5.82 19.59 5.36
N LEU A 150 -4.50 19.59 5.54
CA LEU A 150 -3.67 18.36 5.54
C LEU A 150 -4.00 17.42 6.72
N SER A 151 -4.43 17.98 7.84
CA SER A 151 -4.81 17.21 9.03
C SER A 151 -6.24 16.66 8.91
N VAL A 152 -7.16 17.45 8.33
CA VAL A 152 -8.54 17.03 8.07
C VAL A 152 -8.60 15.91 7.04
N THR A 153 -7.79 15.98 5.97
CA THR A 153 -7.74 14.91 4.95
C THR A 153 -7.28 13.58 5.55
N ALA A 154 -6.26 13.60 6.41
CA ALA A 154 -5.77 12.40 7.05
C ALA A 154 -6.80 11.78 8.01
N PHE A 155 -7.54 12.61 8.73
CA PHE A 155 -8.64 12.15 9.57
C PHE A 155 -9.74 11.50 8.73
N ALA A 156 -10.13 12.12 7.62
CA ALA A 156 -11.11 11.56 6.69
C ALA A 156 -10.65 10.23 6.06
N GLU A 157 -9.36 10.12 5.71
CA GLU A 157 -8.76 8.89 5.19
C GLU A 157 -8.79 7.74 6.20
N GLY A 158 -8.62 8.02 7.50
CA GLY A 158 -8.66 7.02 8.57
C GLY A 158 -10.06 6.50 8.93
N GLN A 159 -11.13 7.24 8.63
CA GLN A 159 -12.51 6.86 9.01
C GLN A 159 -13.01 5.59 8.31
N GLY A 160 -12.77 5.45 7.01
CA GLY A 160 -13.18 4.27 6.23
C GLY A 160 -12.54 2.96 6.74
N PRO A 161 -11.20 2.91 6.88
CA PRO A 161 -10.47 1.84 7.56
C PRO A 161 -11.04 1.50 8.95
N ALA A 162 -11.22 2.52 9.80
CA ALA A 162 -11.74 2.32 11.16
C ALA A 162 -13.11 1.65 11.15
N TYR A 163 -14.07 2.13 10.34
CA TYR A 163 -15.40 1.55 10.24
C TYR A 163 -15.36 0.06 9.85
N ARG A 164 -14.51 -0.32 8.89
CA ARG A 164 -14.36 -1.73 8.48
C ARG A 164 -13.77 -2.61 9.59
N MET A 165 -12.78 -2.10 10.32
CA MET A 165 -12.16 -2.83 11.43
C MET A 165 -13.15 -3.00 12.59
N PHE A 166 -13.81 -1.92 13.03
CA PHE A 166 -14.82 -2.00 14.08
C PHE A 166 -15.98 -2.91 13.70
N LYS A 167 -16.46 -2.85 12.46
CA LYS A 167 -17.48 -3.78 11.96
C LYS A 167 -17.04 -5.25 12.01
N THR A 168 -15.74 -5.53 11.84
CA THR A 168 -15.18 -6.88 11.96
C THR A 168 -15.05 -7.30 13.43
N ILE A 169 -14.62 -6.38 14.31
CA ILE A 169 -14.46 -6.64 15.76
C ILE A 169 -15.81 -6.88 16.44
N GLU A 170 -16.84 -6.10 16.09
CA GLU A 170 -18.18 -6.19 16.66
C GLU A 170 -18.99 -7.37 16.10
N ARG A 171 -18.52 -8.00 15.03
CA ARG A 171 -19.19 -9.15 14.43
C ARG A 171 -19.08 -10.37 15.34
N ARG A 172 -20.22 -10.85 15.84
CA ARG A 172 -20.30 -12.14 16.55
C ARG A 172 -20.47 -13.30 15.55
N PRO A 173 -19.62 -14.33 15.59
CA PRO A 173 -19.80 -15.53 14.78
C PRO A 173 -20.98 -16.37 15.30
N TYR A 174 -21.59 -17.16 14.43
CA TYR A 174 -22.64 -18.11 14.82
C TYR A 174 -22.09 -19.28 15.65
N ILE A 175 -20.86 -19.71 15.33
CA ILE A 175 -20.10 -20.69 16.10
C ILE A 175 -18.98 -19.91 16.81
N ASP A 176 -19.15 -19.69 18.11
CA ASP A 176 -18.18 -19.00 18.95
C ASP A 176 -17.33 -20.01 19.71
N THR A 177 -16.01 -19.98 19.49
CA THR A 177 -15.06 -20.86 20.17
C THR A 177 -14.72 -20.39 21.59
N TYR A 178 -15.08 -19.16 21.96
CA TYR A 178 -14.85 -18.60 23.29
C TYR A 178 -16.06 -18.75 24.23
N ASP A 179 -17.20 -19.24 23.72
CA ASP A 179 -18.40 -19.44 24.52
C ASP A 179 -18.24 -20.64 25.47
N THR A 180 -18.35 -20.37 26.78
CA THR A 180 -18.24 -21.39 27.83
C THR A 180 -19.58 -21.99 28.23
N THR A 181 -20.69 -21.60 27.58
CA THR A 181 -22.04 -22.09 27.92
C THR A 181 -22.35 -23.51 27.42
N CYS A 182 -21.38 -24.17 26.76
CA CYS A 182 -21.55 -25.50 26.18
C CYS A 182 -21.48 -26.64 27.22
N ILE A 183 -22.13 -27.75 26.88
CA ILE A 183 -22.04 -29.02 27.62
C ILE A 183 -20.71 -29.69 27.27
N ILE A 184 -19.83 -29.88 28.26
CA ILE A 184 -18.59 -30.65 28.10
C ILE A 184 -18.88 -32.10 28.49
N LEU A 185 -18.73 -33.02 27.54
CA LEU A 185 -18.89 -34.45 27.77
C LEU A 185 -17.58 -35.05 28.27
N GLU A 186 -17.56 -35.59 29.48
CA GLU A 186 -16.36 -36.20 30.08
C GLU A 186 -16.03 -37.58 29.48
N ASP A 187 -17.05 -38.37 29.12
CA ASP A 187 -16.86 -39.70 28.53
C ASP A 187 -17.52 -39.86 27.15
N ILE A 188 -16.70 -39.71 26.11
CA ILE A 188 -17.10 -39.89 24.70
C ILE A 188 -16.77 -41.33 24.26
N LYS A 189 -17.71 -42.10 23.68
CA LYS A 189 -17.39 -43.45 23.14
C LYS A 189 -16.79 -43.43 21.72
N GLY A 190 -16.97 -42.32 21.02
CA GLY A 190 -16.51 -42.15 19.63
C GLY A 190 -17.52 -42.63 18.58
N ASP A 191 -18.79 -42.81 18.96
CA ASP A 191 -19.86 -43.11 18.03
C ASP A 191 -20.21 -41.87 17.20
N VAL A 192 -20.18 -41.99 15.86
CA VAL A 192 -20.50 -40.90 14.92
C VAL A 192 -21.67 -41.31 14.04
N GLU A 193 -22.64 -40.42 13.87
CA GLU A 193 -23.83 -40.63 13.05
C GLU A 193 -24.15 -39.31 12.32
N LEU A 194 -24.45 -39.39 11.02
CA LEU A 194 -24.93 -38.24 10.24
C LEU A 194 -26.35 -38.54 9.78
N LYS A 195 -27.29 -37.64 10.04
CA LYS A 195 -28.72 -37.81 9.71
C LYS A 195 -29.16 -36.72 8.75
N ASP A 196 -29.58 -37.13 7.57
CA ASP A 196 -30.28 -36.29 6.59
C ASP A 196 -29.61 -34.93 6.38
N VAL A 197 -28.31 -34.96 6.09
CA VAL A 197 -27.48 -33.76 6.01
C VAL A 197 -27.65 -33.10 4.64
N TYR A 198 -28.11 -31.86 4.67
CA TYR A 198 -28.14 -30.95 3.52
C TYR A 198 -27.08 -29.87 3.72
N PHE A 199 -26.15 -29.74 2.77
CA PHE A 199 -25.05 -28.79 2.90
C PHE A 199 -24.64 -28.18 1.56
N SER A 200 -24.45 -26.85 1.57
CA SER A 200 -23.87 -26.08 0.48
C SER A 200 -22.78 -25.18 1.05
N TYR A 201 -21.65 -25.05 0.34
CA TYR A 201 -20.63 -24.09 0.74
C TYR A 201 -21.15 -22.65 0.57
N PRO A 202 -20.82 -21.72 1.49
CA PRO A 202 -21.28 -20.33 1.39
C PRO A 202 -20.88 -19.61 0.08
N THR A 203 -19.72 -19.97 -0.48
CA THR A 203 -19.21 -19.46 -1.77
C THR A 203 -20.15 -19.82 -2.94
N ARG A 204 -20.90 -20.92 -2.82
CA ARG A 204 -21.83 -21.44 -3.82
C ARG A 204 -23.08 -21.99 -3.14
N SER A 205 -23.88 -21.11 -2.55
CA SER A 205 -25.12 -21.46 -1.84
C SER A 205 -26.11 -22.24 -2.72
N GLU A 206 -26.15 -21.90 -4.01
CA GLU A 206 -27.06 -22.50 -4.99
C GLU A 206 -26.75 -23.97 -5.31
N HIS A 207 -25.53 -24.43 -5.06
CA HIS A 207 -25.12 -25.78 -5.41
C HIS A 207 -25.02 -26.64 -4.16
N LEU A 208 -25.97 -27.55 -4.03
CA LEU A 208 -25.97 -28.53 -2.95
C LEU A 208 -24.81 -29.52 -3.13
N VAL A 209 -24.04 -29.74 -2.07
CA VAL A 209 -22.95 -30.72 -2.01
C VAL A 209 -23.42 -32.03 -1.40
N PHE A 210 -24.14 -31.95 -0.27
CA PHE A 210 -24.85 -33.09 0.32
C PHE A 210 -26.35 -32.87 0.18
N ASP A 211 -27.04 -33.85 -0.39
CA ASP A 211 -28.48 -33.85 -0.65
C ASP A 211 -29.13 -35.01 0.12
N GLY A 212 -29.40 -34.83 1.41
CA GLY A 212 -29.93 -35.89 2.28
C GLY A 212 -28.90 -36.99 2.60
N PHE A 213 -27.64 -36.61 2.82
CA PHE A 213 -26.58 -37.57 3.16
C PHE A 213 -26.79 -38.13 4.57
N SER A 214 -26.83 -39.45 4.70
CA SER A 214 -26.96 -40.14 5.98
C SER A 214 -25.86 -41.18 6.14
N LEU A 215 -25.14 -41.12 7.25
CA LEU A 215 -24.10 -42.08 7.63
C LEU A 215 -24.57 -42.84 8.88
N PRO A 216 -24.74 -44.18 8.80
CA PRO A 216 -25.21 -44.96 9.93
C PRO A 216 -24.20 -44.92 11.08
N LYS A 217 -24.72 -45.06 12.30
CA LYS A 217 -23.94 -44.97 13.54
C LYS A 217 -22.77 -45.96 13.55
N THR A 218 -21.55 -45.46 13.67
CA THR A 218 -20.37 -46.29 13.92
C THR A 218 -20.43 -46.86 15.34
N LYS A 219 -20.22 -48.17 15.49
CA LYS A 219 -20.18 -48.84 16.80
C LYS A 219 -18.72 -49.14 17.15
N ASN A 220 -18.19 -48.51 18.18
CA ASN A 220 -16.85 -48.83 18.68
C ASN A 220 -16.94 -49.34 20.13
N SER A 221 -16.61 -50.60 20.36
CA SER A 221 -16.76 -51.25 21.68
C SER A 221 -15.55 -51.06 22.60
N ASN A 222 -14.40 -50.57 22.09
CA ASN A 222 -13.10 -50.73 22.77
C ASN A 222 -12.36 -49.40 23.08
N CYS A 223 -13.02 -48.24 23.03
CA CYS A 223 -12.39 -46.95 23.34
C CYS A 223 -12.18 -46.77 24.86
N GLN A 224 -10.92 -46.70 25.33
CA GLN A 224 -10.60 -46.32 26.71
C GLN A 224 -10.55 -44.79 26.90
N SER A 225 -10.96 -44.34 28.09
CA SER A 225 -10.99 -42.92 28.48
C SER A 225 -9.59 -42.42 28.84
N ASN A 226 -8.96 -41.62 27.98
CA ASN A 226 -7.80 -40.81 28.34
C ASN A 226 -7.98 -39.37 27.82
N VAL A 227 -7.81 -38.39 28.71
CA VAL A 227 -8.21 -36.98 28.55
C VAL A 227 -7.38 -36.22 27.48
N LYS A 228 -6.21 -36.74 27.08
CA LYS A 228 -5.34 -36.10 26.06
C LYS A 228 -5.29 -36.80 24.71
N ASN A 229 -6.02 -37.90 24.51
CA ASN A 229 -6.04 -38.63 23.24
C ASN A 229 -7.37 -38.40 22.50
N PRO A 230 -7.37 -37.99 21.21
CA PRO A 230 -8.60 -37.82 20.46
C PRO A 230 -9.25 -39.18 20.20
N LYS A 231 -10.54 -39.30 20.54
CA LYS A 231 -11.32 -40.54 20.37
C LYS A 231 -11.87 -40.72 18.95
N ILE A 232 -11.95 -39.63 18.20
CA ILE A 232 -12.34 -39.58 16.78
C ILE A 232 -11.15 -39.02 16.00
N LEU A 233 -10.78 -39.68 14.91
CA LEU A 233 -9.73 -39.26 14.00
C LEU A 233 -10.32 -38.99 12.61
N LEU A 234 -10.02 -37.83 12.04
CA LEU A 234 -10.40 -37.48 10.68
C LEU A 234 -9.14 -37.41 9.83
N LEU A 235 -9.08 -38.21 8.76
CA LEU A 235 -7.97 -38.23 7.81
C LEU A 235 -8.51 -37.81 6.45
N ASP A 236 -8.25 -36.56 6.07
CA ASP A 236 -8.66 -36.01 4.79
C ASP A 236 -7.48 -36.03 3.81
N GLU A 237 -7.51 -36.96 2.86
CA GLU A 237 -6.50 -37.15 1.82
C GLU A 237 -5.04 -37.19 2.32
N ALA A 238 -4.80 -37.74 3.51
CA ALA A 238 -3.52 -37.65 4.22
C ALA A 238 -2.30 -38.20 3.46
N THR A 239 -2.50 -39.04 2.44
CA THR A 239 -1.45 -39.66 1.62
C THR A 239 -1.38 -39.13 0.18
N SER A 240 -2.26 -38.21 -0.24
CA SER A 240 -2.40 -37.83 -1.66
C SER A 240 -1.17 -37.11 -2.22
N ALA A 241 -0.57 -36.20 -1.43
CA ALA A 241 0.57 -35.36 -1.83
C ALA A 241 1.97 -35.96 -1.55
N LEU A 242 2.03 -37.20 -1.04
CA LEU A 242 3.29 -37.86 -0.69
C LEU A 242 3.86 -38.70 -1.86
N ASP A 243 5.18 -38.78 -1.94
CA ASP A 243 5.85 -39.79 -2.78
C ASP A 243 5.63 -41.21 -2.23
N VAL A 244 5.90 -42.22 -3.05
CA VAL A 244 5.57 -43.63 -2.72
C VAL A 244 6.32 -44.14 -1.49
N GLU A 245 7.57 -43.73 -1.25
CA GLU A 245 8.34 -44.19 -0.09
C GLU A 245 7.87 -43.50 1.20
N SER A 246 7.68 -42.18 1.16
CA SER A 246 7.14 -41.44 2.31
C SER A 246 5.71 -41.87 2.65
N GLU A 247 4.89 -42.21 1.66
CA GLU A 247 3.54 -42.75 1.88
C GLU A 247 3.59 -44.01 2.73
N ARG A 248 4.48 -44.97 2.41
CA ARG A 248 4.57 -46.24 3.13
C ARG A 248 4.85 -46.03 4.62
N ILE A 249 5.78 -45.12 4.92
CA ILE A 249 6.17 -44.77 6.30
C ILE A 249 5.00 -44.08 7.03
N VAL A 250 4.35 -43.11 6.38
CA VAL A 250 3.22 -42.39 6.96
C VAL A 250 2.03 -43.31 7.18
N GLN A 251 1.74 -44.23 6.26
CA GLN A 251 0.66 -45.20 6.39
C GLN A 251 0.91 -46.16 7.57
N GLU A 252 2.15 -46.61 7.80
CA GLU A 252 2.49 -47.44 8.95
C GLU A 252 2.35 -46.66 10.29
N ALA A 253 2.67 -45.36 10.29
CA ALA A 253 2.39 -44.50 11.44
C ALA A 253 0.88 -44.30 11.66
N LEU A 254 0.11 -44.05 10.58
CA LEU A 254 -1.35 -43.88 10.64
C LEU A 254 -2.02 -45.14 11.17
N ASN A 255 -1.66 -46.32 10.67
CA ASN A 255 -2.23 -47.59 11.13
C ASN A 255 -2.03 -47.79 12.64
N ARG A 256 -0.88 -47.40 13.20
CA ARG A 256 -0.63 -47.46 14.65
C ARG A 256 -1.49 -46.47 15.44
N VAL A 257 -1.73 -45.28 14.90
CA VAL A 257 -2.53 -44.23 15.55
C VAL A 257 -4.04 -44.51 15.45
N MET A 258 -4.48 -45.20 14.39
CA MET A 258 -5.88 -45.59 14.16
C MET A 258 -6.37 -46.68 15.12
N LEU A 259 -5.46 -47.47 15.71
CA LEU A 259 -5.81 -48.52 16.67
C LEU A 259 -6.61 -47.94 17.84
N GLN A 260 -7.75 -48.57 18.14
CA GLN A 260 -8.67 -48.20 19.22
C GLN A 260 -9.30 -46.79 19.11
N ARG A 261 -9.40 -46.24 17.89
CA ARG A 261 -10.07 -44.95 17.63
C ARG A 261 -11.07 -45.08 16.49
N THR A 262 -12.17 -44.34 16.57
CA THR A 262 -13.07 -44.21 15.42
C THR A 262 -12.39 -43.33 14.39
N THR A 263 -12.00 -43.89 13.24
CA THR A 263 -11.31 -43.15 12.19
C THR A 263 -12.20 -43.03 10.96
N ILE A 264 -12.39 -41.79 10.48
CA ILE A 264 -13.05 -41.51 9.20
C ILE A 264 -11.97 -41.05 8.23
N ILE A 265 -11.86 -41.73 7.09
CA ILE A 265 -10.85 -41.45 6.07
C ILE A 265 -11.53 -41.07 4.78
N VAL A 266 -11.17 -39.91 4.23
CA VAL A 266 -11.44 -39.54 2.85
C VAL A 266 -10.17 -39.83 2.07
N ALA A 267 -10.19 -40.85 1.22
CA ALA A 267 -9.00 -41.33 0.52
C ALA A 267 -9.18 -41.24 -0.99
N HIS A 268 -8.15 -40.74 -1.66
CA HIS A 268 -8.02 -40.80 -3.12
C HIS A 268 -7.13 -41.97 -3.55
N ARG A 269 -6.37 -42.62 -2.66
CA ARG A 269 -5.48 -43.75 -3.00
C ARG A 269 -6.10 -45.10 -2.68
N LEU A 270 -5.99 -46.03 -3.62
CA LEU A 270 -6.52 -47.39 -3.51
C LEU A 270 -5.91 -48.20 -2.35
N SER A 271 -4.63 -47.96 -2.03
CA SER A 271 -3.91 -48.58 -0.92
C SER A 271 -4.60 -48.33 0.43
N THR A 272 -5.03 -47.09 0.68
CA THR A 272 -5.70 -46.69 1.93
C THR A 272 -7.15 -47.17 1.97
N VAL A 273 -7.86 -47.20 0.83
CA VAL A 273 -9.27 -47.64 0.75
C VAL A 273 -9.41 -49.15 0.96
N LYS A 274 -8.50 -49.97 0.42
CA LYS A 274 -8.55 -51.45 0.53
C LYS A 274 -8.49 -51.96 1.97
N ASN A 275 -7.83 -51.22 2.86
CA ASN A 275 -7.62 -51.60 4.25
C ASN A 275 -8.71 -51.08 5.21
N ALA A 276 -9.77 -50.44 4.69
CA ALA A 276 -10.86 -49.91 5.51
C ALA A 276 -11.87 -51.01 5.90
N ASP A 277 -12.37 -50.96 7.13
CA ASP A 277 -13.37 -51.91 7.64
C ASP A 277 -14.71 -51.77 6.89
N VAL A 278 -15.12 -50.54 6.61
CA VAL A 278 -16.34 -50.18 5.88
C VAL A 278 -16.02 -49.05 4.92
N ILE A 279 -16.40 -49.23 3.65
CA ILE A 279 -16.28 -48.24 2.60
C ILE A 279 -17.67 -47.70 2.30
N SER A 280 -17.81 -46.37 2.30
CA SER A 280 -19.04 -45.67 1.91
C SER A 280 -18.78 -44.90 0.63
N VAL A 281 -19.51 -45.21 -0.44
CA VAL A 281 -19.37 -44.56 -1.75
C VAL A 281 -20.42 -43.47 -1.89
N LEU A 282 -19.95 -42.25 -2.14
CA LEU A 282 -20.77 -41.07 -2.34
C LEU A 282 -20.90 -40.76 -3.84
N GLN A 283 -22.13 -40.55 -4.32
CA GLN A 283 -22.40 -40.09 -5.68
C GLN A 283 -23.49 -39.02 -5.66
N ASN A 284 -23.25 -37.89 -6.32
CA ASN A 284 -24.17 -36.74 -6.38
C ASN A 284 -24.70 -36.30 -5.00
N GLY A 285 -23.84 -36.33 -3.98
CA GLY A 285 -24.19 -35.89 -2.62
C GLY A 285 -25.01 -36.88 -1.79
N LYS A 286 -25.25 -38.10 -2.29
CA LYS A 286 -25.95 -39.19 -1.60
C LYS A 286 -25.05 -40.41 -1.44
N MET A 287 -25.24 -41.16 -0.35
CA MET A 287 -24.58 -42.45 -0.16
C MET A 287 -25.29 -43.50 -1.02
N VAL A 288 -24.56 -44.11 -1.97
CA VAL A 288 -25.15 -45.07 -2.92
C VAL A 288 -24.78 -46.51 -2.56
N GLU A 289 -23.55 -46.75 -2.09
CA GLU A 289 -23.06 -48.08 -1.75
C GLU A 289 -22.33 -48.03 -0.40
N GLN A 290 -22.46 -49.11 0.38
CA GLN A 290 -21.72 -49.30 1.62
C GLN A 290 -21.37 -50.78 1.81
N GLY A 291 -20.14 -51.08 2.17
CA GLY A 291 -19.69 -52.46 2.41
C GLY A 291 -18.17 -52.56 2.51
N SER A 292 -17.67 -53.79 2.67
CA SER A 292 -16.23 -54.06 2.59
C SER A 292 -15.73 -54.06 1.14
N HIS A 293 -14.42 -53.93 0.93
CA HIS A 293 -13.81 -53.97 -0.40
C HIS A 293 -14.25 -55.21 -1.20
N VAL A 294 -14.31 -56.38 -0.55
CA VAL A 294 -14.66 -57.65 -1.18
C VAL A 294 -16.15 -57.72 -1.57
N GLU A 295 -17.03 -57.09 -0.78
CA GLU A 295 -18.47 -57.04 -1.06
C GLU A 295 -18.77 -56.08 -2.21
N LEU A 296 -18.15 -54.90 -2.21
CA LEU A 296 -18.37 -53.87 -3.23
C LEU A 296 -17.79 -54.26 -4.61
N MET A 297 -16.71 -55.05 -4.65
CA MET A 297 -16.14 -55.56 -5.91
C MET A 297 -16.98 -56.66 -6.56
N LYS A 298 -17.85 -57.35 -5.80
CA LYS A 298 -18.74 -58.38 -6.33
C LYS A 298 -19.99 -57.81 -7.02
N ILE A 299 -20.27 -56.52 -6.82
CA ILE A 299 -21.43 -55.85 -7.44
C ILE A 299 -21.08 -55.54 -8.90
N PRO A 300 -21.70 -56.24 -9.88
CA PRO A 300 -21.48 -55.94 -11.29
C PRO A 300 -21.99 -54.52 -11.57
N GLU A 301 -21.20 -53.70 -12.29
CA GLU A 301 -21.52 -52.30 -12.62
C GLU A 301 -21.66 -51.33 -11.42
N GLY A 302 -21.16 -51.70 -10.23
CA GLY A 302 -21.16 -50.83 -9.05
C GLY A 302 -20.36 -49.53 -9.22
N SER A 303 -20.77 -48.47 -8.51
CA SER A 303 -20.11 -47.16 -8.54
C SER A 303 -18.68 -47.24 -7.98
N TYR A 304 -18.44 -48.08 -6.97
CA TYR A 304 -17.10 -48.35 -6.44
C TYR A 304 -16.17 -49.03 -7.46
N SER A 305 -16.62 -50.13 -8.10
CA SER A 305 -15.79 -50.91 -9.03
C SER A 305 -15.41 -50.11 -10.28
N LYS A 306 -16.33 -49.26 -10.76
CA LYS A 306 -16.07 -48.28 -11.84
C LYS A 306 -14.93 -47.31 -11.49
N LEU A 307 -14.90 -46.77 -10.27
CA LEU A 307 -13.84 -45.86 -9.82
C LEU A 307 -12.48 -46.55 -9.78
N ILE A 308 -12.41 -47.80 -9.33
CA ILE A 308 -11.17 -48.57 -9.28
C ILE A 308 -10.60 -48.80 -10.68
N HIS A 309 -11.43 -49.24 -11.61
CA HIS A 309 -11.00 -49.47 -12.99
C HIS A 309 -10.51 -48.19 -13.68
N LEU A 310 -11.19 -47.05 -13.45
CA LEU A 310 -10.76 -45.75 -13.97
C LEU A 310 -9.43 -45.27 -13.37
N GLN A 311 -9.20 -45.56 -12.09
CA GLN A 311 -7.96 -45.16 -11.42
C GLN A 311 -6.75 -45.97 -11.91
N GLU A 312 -6.95 -47.23 -12.29
CA GLU A 312 -5.94 -48.06 -12.95
C GLU A 312 -5.61 -47.53 -14.36
N THR A 313 -6.58 -46.97 -15.10
CA THR A 313 -6.35 -46.42 -16.46
C THR A 313 -5.73 -45.01 -16.46
N GLN A 314 -5.98 -44.19 -15.43
CA GLN A 314 -5.49 -42.80 -15.34
C GLN A 314 -3.97 -42.69 -15.14
N LEU A 315 -3.31 -43.75 -14.68
CA LEU A 315 -1.85 -43.81 -14.55
C LEU A 315 -1.14 -43.87 -15.91
N GLU A 316 -1.84 -44.21 -17.00
CA GLU A 316 -1.26 -44.39 -18.35
C GLU A 316 -1.44 -43.19 -19.29
N ALA A 317 -2.33 -42.23 -18.98
CA ALA A 317 -2.76 -41.19 -19.92
C ALA A 317 -2.18 -39.78 -19.70
N LYS A 318 -1.12 -39.62 -18.90
CA LYS A 318 -0.45 -38.32 -18.67
C LYS A 318 0.84 -38.18 -19.49
N SER A 319 0.73 -38.30 -20.81
CA SER A 319 1.76 -37.86 -21.75
C SER A 319 1.13 -37.44 -23.09
N SER A 320 1.45 -36.22 -23.54
CA SER A 320 1.20 -35.59 -24.84
C SER A 320 -0.18 -34.97 -25.12
N HIS A 321 -0.25 -33.62 -25.16
CA HIS A 321 -0.50 -32.84 -26.39
C HIS A 321 -0.60 -31.32 -26.09
N ILE A 322 0.16 -30.50 -26.82
CA ILE A 322 -0.09 -29.08 -27.08
C ILE A 322 0.21 -28.84 -28.55
N ASP A 323 -0.70 -28.22 -29.31
CA ASP A 323 -0.37 -27.45 -30.51
C ASP A 323 -1.37 -26.33 -30.79
N ASN A 324 -0.87 -25.29 -31.46
CA ASN A 324 -1.43 -23.96 -31.74
C ASN A 324 -2.49 -23.92 -32.85
N ASP A 325 -3.31 -22.84 -32.92
CA ASP A 325 -3.29 -21.93 -34.09
C ASP A 325 -4.20 -20.67 -33.99
N MET A 326 -4.04 -19.82 -35.00
CA MET A 326 -4.02 -18.34 -35.05
C MET A 326 -5.34 -17.63 -35.46
N ILE A 327 -5.31 -16.29 -35.33
CA ILE A 327 -6.36 -15.25 -35.48
C ILE A 327 -6.67 -14.86 -36.96
N SER A 328 -7.87 -14.31 -37.22
CA SER A 328 -8.21 -13.47 -38.39
C SER A 328 -8.81 -12.10 -37.99
N THR A 329 -8.73 -11.15 -38.92
CA THR A 329 -8.68 -9.67 -38.92
C THR A 329 -10.08 -8.97 -38.81
N ASN A 330 -10.31 -7.64 -38.68
CA ASN A 330 -9.91 -6.47 -39.48
C ASN A 330 -10.40 -5.11 -38.86
N ASP A 331 -9.67 -4.03 -39.19
CA ASP A 331 -10.03 -2.61 -39.48
C ASP A 331 -11.03 -1.77 -38.66
N PHE A 332 -10.59 -0.56 -38.23
CA PHE A 332 -11.19 0.73 -38.66
C PHE A 332 -10.32 1.97 -38.30
N ARG A 333 -10.28 2.96 -39.20
CA ARG A 333 -9.46 4.19 -39.18
C ARG A 333 -10.33 5.41 -38.91
N SER A 334 -9.85 6.42 -38.16
CA SER A 334 -10.34 7.80 -38.29
C SER A 334 -9.32 8.88 -37.88
N THR A 335 -9.45 10.01 -38.57
CA THR A 335 -8.51 11.12 -38.74
C THR A 335 -9.09 12.41 -38.13
N THR A 336 -8.28 13.25 -37.47
CA THR A 336 -8.54 14.71 -37.24
C THR A 336 -7.25 15.31 -36.65
N ILE A 337 -6.47 16.16 -37.35
CA ILE A 337 -6.61 17.58 -37.76
C ILE A 337 -6.54 18.59 -36.58
N ASN A 338 -5.40 19.30 -36.56
CA ASN A 338 -5.13 20.71 -36.16
C ASN A 338 -5.42 21.14 -34.71
N THR A 339 -4.74 22.11 -34.07
CA THR A 339 -3.70 23.10 -34.39
C THR A 339 -3.23 23.68 -33.04
N GLU A 340 -1.98 24.14 -32.95
CA GLU A 340 -1.46 24.91 -31.79
C GLU A 340 -2.16 26.28 -31.64
N PRO A 341 -2.07 26.93 -30.45
CA PRO A 341 -1.17 28.09 -30.41
C PRO A 341 -0.37 28.29 -29.12
N ARG A 342 0.79 28.93 -29.32
CA ARG A 342 1.73 29.49 -28.34
C ARG A 342 1.19 30.76 -27.68
N SER A 343 1.39 30.87 -26.37
CA SER A 343 2.13 31.98 -25.73
C SER A 343 2.11 31.72 -24.22
N LYS A 344 3.28 31.53 -23.59
CA LYS A 344 3.34 31.02 -22.21
C LYS A 344 4.45 31.69 -21.37
N SER A 345 4.02 32.24 -20.21
CA SER A 345 4.72 33.03 -19.17
C SER A 345 5.93 32.32 -18.51
N PHE A 346 6.70 32.99 -17.65
CA PHE A 346 7.96 32.51 -17.06
C PHE A 346 7.80 31.26 -16.14
N SER A 347 6.78 31.19 -15.26
CA SER A 347 6.49 29.94 -14.50
C SER A 347 6.10 28.78 -15.43
N MET A 348 5.42 29.14 -16.51
CA MET A 348 5.02 28.30 -17.61
C MET A 348 6.20 27.70 -18.38
N ARG A 349 7.35 28.39 -18.44
CA ARG A 349 8.56 27.88 -19.10
C ARG A 349 9.19 26.73 -18.31
N SER A 350 9.15 26.74 -16.98
CA SER A 350 9.69 25.64 -16.15
C SER A 350 8.82 24.38 -16.25
N VAL A 351 7.50 24.53 -16.05
CA VAL A 351 6.55 23.41 -16.12
C VAL A 351 6.46 22.82 -17.53
N SER A 352 6.55 23.66 -18.58
CA SER A 352 6.59 23.23 -19.99
C SER A 352 7.86 22.43 -20.32
N LYS A 353 9.03 22.90 -19.88
CA LYS A 353 10.30 22.18 -20.08
C LYS A 353 10.34 20.85 -19.33
N GLY A 354 9.81 20.81 -18.09
CA GLY A 354 9.68 19.57 -17.31
C GLY A 354 8.72 18.57 -17.95
N GLY A 355 7.54 19.01 -18.39
CA GLY A 355 6.60 18.16 -19.11
C GLY A 355 7.17 17.59 -20.41
N LYS A 356 7.90 18.40 -21.17
CA LYS A 356 8.54 17.99 -22.43
C LYS A 356 9.68 16.99 -22.20
N LEU A 357 10.39 17.14 -21.08
CA LEU A 357 11.40 16.18 -20.65
C LEU A 357 10.77 14.83 -20.32
N VAL A 358 9.63 14.81 -19.61
CA VAL A 358 8.90 13.57 -19.29
C VAL A 358 8.39 12.87 -20.53
N GLU A 359 7.80 13.64 -21.47
CA GLU A 359 7.40 13.13 -22.79
C GLU A 359 8.58 12.42 -23.46
N ARG A 360 9.72 13.11 -23.55
CA ARG A 360 10.93 12.58 -24.18
C ARG A 360 11.50 11.35 -23.47
N ILE A 361 11.58 11.37 -22.14
CA ILE A 361 12.08 10.24 -21.34
C ILE A 361 11.18 9.02 -21.52
N ARG A 362 9.86 9.19 -21.44
CA ARG A 362 8.92 8.06 -21.63
C ARG A 362 9.00 7.49 -23.03
N SER A 363 9.04 8.35 -24.05
CA SER A 363 9.22 7.92 -25.44
C SER A 363 10.52 7.15 -25.64
N LEU A 364 11.64 7.65 -25.11
CA LEU A 364 12.95 6.99 -25.22
C LEU A 364 13.01 5.67 -24.44
N MET A 365 12.45 5.64 -23.22
CA MET A 365 12.42 4.42 -22.42
C MET A 365 11.54 3.35 -23.08
N PHE A 366 10.36 3.72 -23.57
CA PHE A 366 9.50 2.76 -24.29
C PHE A 366 10.16 2.26 -25.57
N GLN A 367 10.78 3.14 -26.36
CA GLN A 367 11.53 2.76 -27.56
C GLN A 367 12.70 1.82 -27.22
N SER A 368 13.44 2.09 -26.14
CA SER A 368 14.57 1.26 -25.70
C SER A 368 14.15 -0.08 -25.11
N VAL A 369 12.97 -0.16 -24.49
CA VAL A 369 12.38 -1.42 -24.04
C VAL A 369 11.98 -2.25 -25.26
N MET A 370 11.36 -1.61 -26.25
CA MET A 370 10.90 -2.30 -27.46
C MET A 370 12.04 -2.87 -28.32
N SER A 371 13.26 -2.35 -28.17
CA SER A 371 14.44 -2.84 -28.87
C SER A 371 15.22 -3.94 -28.12
N GLN A 372 14.71 -4.46 -27.00
CA GLN A 372 15.36 -5.54 -26.26
C GLN A 372 15.06 -6.92 -26.87
N ASP A 373 16.00 -7.86 -26.74
CA ASP A 373 15.81 -9.25 -27.18
C ASP A 373 14.75 -9.97 -26.34
N ILE A 374 14.11 -11.01 -26.89
CA ILE A 374 13.02 -11.72 -26.20
C ILE A 374 13.43 -12.34 -24.85
N ASN A 375 14.67 -12.84 -24.76
CA ASN A 375 15.25 -13.39 -23.53
C ASN A 375 15.30 -12.37 -22.39
N TRP A 376 15.27 -11.06 -22.70
CA TRP A 376 15.21 -10.02 -21.70
C TRP A 376 13.83 -9.98 -21.01
N PHE A 377 12.75 -10.23 -21.76
CA PHE A 377 11.37 -10.24 -21.25
C PHE A 377 11.00 -11.52 -20.51
N ASP A 378 11.72 -12.62 -20.74
CA ASP A 378 11.50 -13.89 -20.04
C ASP A 378 11.96 -13.85 -18.57
N LYS A 379 12.72 -12.83 -18.16
CA LYS A 379 13.14 -12.65 -16.77
C LYS A 379 11.95 -12.21 -15.90
N PRO A 380 11.77 -12.80 -14.70
CA PRO A 380 10.67 -12.44 -13.80
C PRO A 380 10.70 -10.95 -13.38
N ASP A 381 11.88 -10.33 -13.35
CA ASP A 381 12.07 -8.89 -13.04
C ASP A 381 11.59 -7.92 -14.13
N HIS A 382 11.18 -8.44 -15.29
CA HIS A 382 10.79 -7.69 -16.49
C HIS A 382 9.37 -8.04 -16.94
N SER A 383 8.48 -8.35 -15.99
CA SER A 383 7.05 -8.52 -16.29
C SER A 383 6.44 -7.25 -16.89
N SER A 384 5.45 -7.42 -17.77
CA SER A 384 4.75 -6.33 -18.46
C SER A 384 4.18 -5.29 -17.49
N GLY A 385 3.55 -5.76 -16.40
CA GLY A 385 3.01 -4.91 -15.33
C GLY A 385 4.10 -4.12 -14.59
N LEU A 386 5.25 -4.75 -14.29
CA LEU A 386 6.35 -4.09 -13.59
C LEU A 386 7.05 -3.03 -14.48
N ILE A 387 7.21 -3.31 -15.78
CA ILE A 387 7.75 -2.34 -16.74
C ILE A 387 6.78 -1.17 -16.93
N GLY A 388 5.48 -1.44 -17.08
CA GLY A 388 4.44 -0.40 -17.18
C GLY A 388 4.44 0.52 -15.96
N ALA A 389 4.51 -0.08 -14.75
CA ALA A 389 4.63 0.67 -13.50
C ALA A 389 5.92 1.50 -13.45
N ARG A 390 7.08 0.93 -13.80
CA ARG A 390 8.37 1.65 -13.85
C ARG A 390 8.34 2.83 -14.84
N LEU A 391 7.74 2.65 -16.02
CA LEU A 391 7.64 3.69 -17.06
C LEU A 391 6.74 4.85 -16.63
N SER A 392 5.67 4.56 -15.88
CA SER A 392 4.78 5.57 -15.32
C SER A 392 5.44 6.31 -14.15
N THR A 393 5.94 5.57 -13.17
CA THR A 393 6.43 6.10 -11.88
C THR A 393 7.80 6.77 -12.01
N ASN A 394 8.77 6.14 -12.68
CA ASN A 394 10.14 6.68 -12.73
C ASN A 394 10.24 7.98 -13.52
N ALA A 395 9.48 8.09 -14.62
CA ALA A 395 9.44 9.33 -15.39
C ALA A 395 8.80 10.49 -14.58
N LEU A 396 7.85 10.19 -13.71
CA LEU A 396 7.24 11.17 -12.80
C LEU A 396 8.24 11.61 -11.72
N ILE A 397 9.01 10.69 -11.16
CA ILE A 397 10.09 10.97 -10.21
C ILE A 397 11.11 11.94 -10.82
N VAL A 398 11.55 11.71 -12.06
CA VAL A 398 12.49 12.61 -12.76
C VAL A 398 11.87 13.99 -13.00
N LYS A 399 10.57 14.08 -13.32
CA LYS A 399 9.84 15.36 -13.43
C LYS A 399 9.92 16.16 -12.14
N GLN A 400 9.64 15.51 -11.01
CA GLN A 400 9.61 16.16 -9.70
C GLN A 400 11.01 16.69 -9.34
N LEU A 401 12.05 15.90 -9.64
CA LEU A 401 13.44 16.28 -9.35
C LEU A 401 13.94 17.45 -10.21
N VAL A 402 13.69 17.42 -11.53
CA VAL A 402 14.24 18.40 -12.49
C VAL A 402 13.34 19.64 -12.67
N GLY A 403 12.03 19.49 -12.51
CA GLY A 403 11.05 20.55 -12.72
C GLY A 403 10.67 21.27 -11.43
N ASP A 404 9.90 20.60 -10.59
CA ASP A 404 9.24 21.23 -9.44
C ASP A 404 10.23 21.56 -8.32
N ASN A 405 11.11 20.61 -7.96
CA ASN A 405 12.10 20.81 -6.90
C ASN A 405 13.19 21.80 -7.31
N LEU A 406 13.62 21.80 -8.57
CA LEU A 406 14.63 22.76 -9.04
C LEU A 406 14.10 24.20 -8.99
N ALA A 407 12.87 24.42 -9.47
CA ALA A 407 12.25 25.75 -9.43
C ALA A 407 12.08 26.25 -7.99
N LEU A 408 11.65 25.37 -7.08
CA LEU A 408 11.52 25.69 -5.66
C LEU A 408 12.88 25.94 -4.98
N ASN A 409 13.91 25.16 -5.29
CA ASN A 409 15.26 25.38 -4.75
C ASN A 409 15.83 26.73 -5.22
N VAL A 410 15.64 27.08 -6.50
CA VAL A 410 16.04 28.39 -7.02
C VAL A 410 15.25 29.51 -6.35
N GLN A 411 13.94 29.36 -6.18
CA GLN A 411 13.11 30.32 -5.45
C GLN A 411 13.61 30.49 -4.01
N THR A 412 13.90 29.39 -3.31
CA THR A 412 14.38 29.40 -1.93
C THR A 412 15.72 30.12 -1.81
N LEU A 413 16.65 29.85 -2.72
CA LEU A 413 17.94 30.53 -2.75
C LEU A 413 17.73 32.04 -2.99
N SER A 414 16.85 32.41 -3.93
CA SER A 414 16.52 33.80 -4.21
C SER A 414 15.87 34.49 -2.99
N THR A 415 14.99 33.80 -2.27
CA THR A 415 14.35 34.30 -1.06
C THR A 415 15.37 34.49 0.05
N ILE A 416 16.23 33.51 0.33
CA ILE A 416 17.32 33.64 1.32
C ILE A 416 18.21 34.83 1.02
N VAL A 417 18.59 35.03 -0.26
CA VAL A 417 19.41 36.18 -0.67
C VAL A 417 18.64 37.50 -0.49
N SER A 418 17.36 37.54 -0.84
CA SER A 418 16.53 38.74 -0.69
C SER A 418 16.32 39.09 0.78
N ASP A 419 16.06 38.09 1.63
CA ASP A 419 15.87 38.26 3.07
C ASP A 419 17.16 38.79 3.71
N LEU A 420 18.30 38.16 3.42
CA LEU A 420 19.61 38.59 3.94
C LEU A 420 19.97 40.02 3.48
N THR A 421 19.64 40.38 2.24
CA THR A 421 19.93 41.74 1.72
C THR A 421 19.03 42.79 2.38
N ILE A 422 17.74 42.52 2.54
CA ILE A 422 16.82 43.44 3.23
C ILE A 422 17.25 43.63 4.69
N GLU A 423 17.66 42.56 5.37
CA GLU A 423 18.15 42.62 6.75
C GLU A 423 19.45 43.44 6.84
N MET A 424 20.44 43.16 5.98
CA MET A 424 21.71 43.88 5.97
C MET A 424 21.55 45.38 5.69
N VAL A 425 20.60 45.76 4.82
CA VAL A 425 20.27 47.17 4.55
C VAL A 425 19.58 47.84 5.73
N ALA A 426 18.72 47.11 6.46
CA ALA A 426 18.00 47.66 7.60
C ALA A 426 18.95 47.98 8.77
N ASN A 427 19.69 47.00 9.25
CA ASN A 427 20.71 47.21 10.27
C ASN A 427 21.70 46.05 10.29
N TRP A 428 22.82 46.21 9.58
CA TRP A 428 23.83 45.16 9.44
C TRP A 428 24.37 44.62 10.78
N LYS A 429 24.42 45.44 11.84
CA LYS A 429 24.91 45.01 13.17
C LYS A 429 23.93 44.07 13.87
N MET A 430 22.64 44.37 13.79
CA MET A 430 21.57 43.50 14.30
C MET A 430 21.53 42.17 13.53
N THR A 431 21.56 42.28 12.20
CA THR A 431 21.49 41.14 11.29
C THR A 431 22.59 40.14 11.57
N LEU A 432 23.84 40.58 11.72
CA LEU A 432 24.98 39.69 11.95
C LEU A 432 24.82 38.84 13.22
N ILE A 433 24.30 39.43 14.30
CA ILE A 433 24.02 38.73 15.57
C ILE A 433 22.95 37.66 15.37
N ILE A 434 21.89 38.01 14.64
CA ILE A 434 20.76 37.12 14.37
C ILE A 434 21.16 36.00 13.39
N THR A 435 21.96 36.30 12.38
CA THR A 435 22.52 35.32 11.43
C THR A 435 23.37 34.26 12.12
N ILE A 436 24.03 34.59 13.25
CA ILE A 436 24.77 33.60 14.05
C ILE A 436 23.82 32.65 14.80
N VAL A 437 22.60 33.07 15.12
CA VAL A 437 21.59 32.26 15.85
C VAL A 437 20.87 31.29 14.90
N LEU A 438 20.65 31.68 13.65
CA LEU A 438 20.03 30.86 12.60
C LEU A 438 20.65 29.45 12.41
N PRO A 439 21.97 29.25 12.31
CA PRO A 439 22.56 27.91 12.18
C PRO A 439 22.36 27.05 13.43
N PHE A 440 22.18 27.65 14.61
CA PHE A 440 21.89 26.90 15.83
C PHE A 440 20.46 26.32 15.79
N VAL A 441 19.49 27.12 15.35
CA VAL A 441 18.11 26.65 15.08
C VAL A 441 18.11 25.56 13.99
N GLY A 442 18.89 25.76 12.92
CA GLY A 442 19.03 24.78 11.83
C GLY A 442 19.67 23.46 12.26
N LEU A 443 20.75 23.50 13.06
CA LEU A 443 21.43 22.32 13.60
C LEU A 443 20.51 21.52 14.51
N GLN A 444 19.74 22.21 15.35
CA GLN A 444 18.74 21.62 16.23
C GLN A 444 17.65 20.91 15.42
N ALA A 445 17.12 21.54 14.37
CA ALA A 445 16.13 20.91 13.48
C ALA A 445 16.71 19.69 12.73
N TYR A 446 17.97 19.78 12.27
CA TYR A 446 18.68 18.68 11.60
C TYR A 446 18.89 17.49 12.54
N ALA A 447 19.33 17.73 13.78
CA ALA A 447 19.51 16.71 14.80
C ALA A 447 18.19 15.98 15.10
N GLN A 448 17.08 16.72 15.21
CA GLN A 448 15.74 16.13 15.38
C GLN A 448 15.36 15.22 14.20
N MET A 449 15.59 15.67 12.96
CA MET A 449 15.29 14.88 11.76
C MET A 449 16.11 13.59 11.67
N LEU A 450 17.39 13.64 12.03
CA LEU A 450 18.28 12.49 12.04
C LEU A 450 17.82 11.44 13.06
N PHE A 451 17.44 11.90 14.25
CA PHE A 451 16.94 11.03 15.31
C PHE A 451 15.64 10.34 14.90
N LEU A 452 14.66 11.08 14.35
CA LEU A 452 13.40 10.51 13.88
C LEU A 452 13.61 9.43 12.81
N LYS A 453 14.51 9.66 11.84
CA LYS A 453 14.81 8.66 10.79
C LYS A 453 15.40 7.37 11.35
N GLY A 454 16.30 7.46 12.34
CA GLY A 454 16.93 6.30 12.96
C GLY A 454 15.92 5.43 13.74
N VAL A 455 14.98 6.06 14.43
CA VAL A 455 13.94 5.34 15.19
C VAL A 455 12.94 4.65 14.24
N ASN A 456 12.52 5.32 13.18
CA ASN A 456 11.49 4.82 12.27
C ASN A 456 11.91 3.55 11.50
N LYS A 457 13.20 3.45 11.10
CA LYS A 457 13.73 2.25 10.42
C LYS A 457 13.60 1.00 11.29
N ASN A 458 13.89 1.12 12.58
CA ASN A 458 13.82 -0.01 13.50
C ASN A 458 12.38 -0.30 13.95
N ALA A 459 11.44 0.64 13.86
CA ALA A 459 10.03 0.39 14.16
C ALA A 459 9.39 -0.50 13.07
N LYS A 460 9.66 -0.20 11.80
CA LYS A 460 9.13 -0.97 10.66
C LYS A 460 9.47 -2.46 10.73
N LEU A 461 10.73 -2.80 11.05
CA LEU A 461 11.18 -4.19 11.15
C LEU A 461 10.47 -4.96 12.28
N MET A 462 10.21 -4.31 13.42
CA MET A 462 9.51 -4.94 14.55
C MET A 462 8.03 -5.18 14.24
N TYR A 463 7.38 -4.28 13.50
CA TYR A 463 6.00 -4.48 13.02
C TYR A 463 5.91 -5.62 11.99
N GLU A 464 6.92 -5.77 11.14
CA GLU A 464 6.99 -6.85 10.15
C GLU A 464 7.04 -8.23 10.83
N GLU A 465 7.86 -8.39 11.88
CA GLU A 465 7.95 -9.64 12.66
C GLU A 465 6.64 -10.00 13.40
N ALA A 466 5.90 -8.99 13.88
CA ALA A 466 4.60 -9.19 14.52
C ALA A 466 3.51 -9.53 13.47
N SER A 467 3.50 -8.79 12.36
CA SER A 467 2.58 -9.02 11.25
C SER A 467 2.77 -10.40 10.64
N GLN A 468 4.00 -10.91 10.55
CA GLN A 468 4.27 -12.24 10.02
C GLN A 468 3.53 -13.33 10.82
N VAL A 469 3.47 -13.23 12.14
CA VAL A 469 2.71 -14.19 12.97
C VAL A 469 1.22 -14.17 12.62
N ALA A 470 0.65 -12.98 12.39
CA ALA A 470 -0.72 -12.87 11.95
C ALA A 470 -0.91 -13.45 10.54
N THR A 471 0.03 -13.19 9.61
CA THR A 471 0.01 -13.75 8.26
C THR A 471 0.02 -15.28 8.29
N ASP A 472 0.90 -15.88 9.08
CA ASP A 472 1.04 -17.33 9.19
C ASP A 472 -0.22 -17.95 9.82
N ALA A 473 -0.77 -17.31 10.86
CA ALA A 473 -2.00 -17.74 11.53
C ALA A 473 -3.23 -17.67 10.63
N VAL A 474 -3.41 -16.56 9.90
CA VAL A 474 -4.56 -16.35 9.01
C VAL A 474 -4.42 -17.19 7.74
N GLY A 475 -3.20 -17.34 7.21
CA GLY A 475 -2.90 -18.24 6.10
C GLY A 475 -3.22 -19.69 6.42
N GLY A 476 -2.90 -20.12 7.65
CA GLY A 476 -3.20 -21.44 8.19
C GLY A 476 -4.48 -21.54 9.01
N ILE A 477 -5.47 -20.66 8.82
CA ILE A 477 -6.60 -20.53 9.76
C ILE A 477 -7.39 -21.83 9.97
N ARG A 478 -7.53 -22.67 8.92
CA ARG A 478 -8.18 -23.98 9.02
C ARG A 478 -7.43 -24.91 9.98
N THR A 479 -6.10 -24.90 9.91
CA THR A 479 -5.22 -25.68 10.78
C THR A 479 -5.23 -25.15 12.21
N VAL A 480 -5.17 -23.83 12.38
CA VAL A 480 -5.22 -23.21 13.72
C VAL A 480 -6.54 -23.56 14.42
N ALA A 481 -7.66 -23.46 13.69
CA ALA A 481 -8.99 -23.80 14.20
C ALA A 481 -9.14 -25.30 14.50
N SER A 482 -8.60 -26.18 13.65
CA SER A 482 -8.66 -27.63 13.90
C SER A 482 -7.89 -28.07 15.14
N PHE A 483 -6.81 -27.35 15.50
CA PHE A 483 -6.04 -27.61 16.73
C PHE A 483 -6.55 -26.83 17.94
N CYS A 484 -7.60 -26.03 17.79
CA CYS A 484 -8.09 -25.09 18.83
C CYS A 484 -6.96 -24.23 19.42
N ALA A 485 -6.01 -23.83 18.56
CA ALA A 485 -4.78 -23.15 18.95
C ALA A 485 -4.89 -21.62 18.90
N GLU A 486 -6.07 -21.06 18.62
CA GLU A 486 -6.32 -19.63 18.44
C GLU A 486 -5.83 -18.82 19.65
N LYS A 487 -6.11 -19.30 20.87
CA LYS A 487 -5.69 -18.63 22.11
C LYS A 487 -4.16 -18.57 22.25
N ASN A 488 -3.46 -19.63 21.85
CA ASN A 488 -2.00 -19.69 21.94
C ASN A 488 -1.34 -18.80 20.86
N VAL A 489 -1.89 -18.81 19.65
CA VAL A 489 -1.49 -17.92 18.56
C VAL A 489 -1.71 -16.46 18.95
N MET A 490 -2.87 -16.14 19.55
CA MET A 490 -3.19 -14.79 20.00
C MET A 490 -2.23 -14.32 21.09
N LYS A 491 -1.91 -15.19 22.06
CA LYS A 491 -0.90 -14.88 23.09
C LYS A 491 0.48 -14.62 22.47
N THR A 492 0.87 -15.38 21.45
CA THR A 492 2.14 -15.18 20.74
C THR A 492 2.15 -13.85 19.99
N TYR A 493 1.04 -13.50 19.33
CA TYR A 493 0.88 -12.22 18.67
C TYR A 493 0.93 -11.04 19.66
N GLU A 494 0.25 -11.15 20.80
CA GLU A 494 0.25 -10.14 21.87
C GLU A 494 1.66 -9.89 22.44
N MET A 495 2.41 -10.96 22.73
CA MET A 495 3.80 -10.84 23.19
C MET A 495 4.70 -10.17 22.14
N LYS A 496 4.52 -10.49 20.85
CA LYS A 496 5.28 -9.80 19.78
C LYS A 496 4.89 -8.34 19.63
N CYS A 497 3.62 -7.98 19.84
CA CYS A 497 3.14 -6.60 19.79
C CYS A 497 3.62 -5.73 20.97
N GLU A 498 4.00 -6.32 22.10
CA GLU A 498 4.52 -5.56 23.26
C GLU A 498 5.79 -4.76 22.91
N SER A 499 6.66 -5.33 22.07
CA SER A 499 7.92 -4.69 21.66
C SER A 499 7.69 -3.43 20.80
N PRO A 500 6.89 -3.46 19.71
CA PRO A 500 6.44 -2.27 18.99
C PRO A 500 5.73 -1.25 19.89
N ILE A 501 4.86 -1.68 20.81
CA ILE A 501 4.13 -0.77 21.72
C ILE A 501 5.11 0.01 22.61
N ARG A 502 6.02 -0.69 23.29
CA ARG A 502 7.01 -0.05 24.18
C ARG A 502 7.92 0.91 23.41
N LYS A 503 8.30 0.53 22.19
CA LYS A 503 9.10 1.37 21.30
C LYS A 503 8.33 2.60 20.81
N GLY A 504 7.06 2.43 20.43
CA GLY A 504 6.17 3.51 20.03
C GLY A 504 5.95 4.53 21.16
N ILE A 505 5.82 4.06 22.41
CA ILE A 505 5.76 4.95 23.59
C ILE A 505 7.06 5.75 23.73
N ARG A 506 8.22 5.09 23.66
CA ARG A 506 9.53 5.77 23.74
C ARG A 506 9.72 6.76 22.60
N GLU A 507 9.34 6.39 21.38
CA GLU A 507 9.37 7.26 20.21
C GLU A 507 8.46 8.47 20.36
N GLY A 508 7.24 8.27 20.88
CA GLY A 508 6.32 9.36 21.18
C GLY A 508 6.87 10.34 22.21
N VAL A 509 7.45 9.84 23.31
CA VAL A 509 8.07 10.69 24.35
C VAL A 509 9.27 11.46 23.80
N VAL A 510 10.20 10.78 23.11
CA VAL A 510 11.40 11.45 22.58
C VAL A 510 11.05 12.39 21.42
N GLY A 511 10.11 12.01 20.55
CA GLY A 511 9.61 12.86 19.47
C GLY A 511 8.90 14.10 20.00
N GLY A 512 8.07 13.94 21.04
CA GLY A 512 7.37 15.05 21.72
C GLY A 512 8.33 15.99 22.45
N LEU A 513 9.29 15.46 23.23
CA LEU A 513 10.33 16.26 23.89
C LEU A 513 11.22 16.98 22.86
N GLY A 514 11.59 16.28 21.78
CA GLY A 514 12.34 16.86 20.67
C GLY A 514 11.59 18.03 20.05
N PHE A 515 10.31 17.86 19.73
CA PHE A 515 9.46 18.91 19.17
C PHE A 515 9.27 20.09 20.13
N GLY A 516 9.05 19.82 21.42
CA GLY A 516 8.96 20.85 22.45
C GLY A 516 10.25 21.66 22.60
N PHE A 517 11.41 20.98 22.60
CA PHE A 517 12.72 21.63 22.61
C PHE A 517 12.93 22.51 21.38
N SER A 518 12.52 22.04 20.19
CA SER A 518 12.55 22.84 18.96
C SER A 518 11.77 24.13 19.08
N LEU A 519 10.54 24.06 19.60
CA LEU A 519 9.70 25.23 19.81
C LEU A 519 10.34 26.21 20.81
N VAL A 520 10.91 25.70 21.90
CA VAL A 520 11.58 26.52 22.92
C VAL A 520 12.77 27.28 22.33
N VAL A 521 13.66 26.59 21.60
CA VAL A 521 14.82 27.22 20.93
C VAL A 521 14.37 28.31 19.95
N PHE A 522 13.28 28.07 19.22
CA PHE A 522 12.70 29.04 18.30
C PHE A 522 12.20 30.30 19.01
N TYR A 523 11.46 30.17 20.10
CA TYR A 523 10.98 31.33 20.87
C TYR A 523 12.11 32.07 21.61
N PHE A 524 13.16 31.36 22.05
CA PHE A 524 14.36 32.01 22.60
C PHE A 524 15.09 32.87 21.56
N ALA A 525 15.17 32.43 20.31
CA ALA A 525 15.74 33.25 19.23
C ALA A 525 14.94 34.55 19.04
N TYR A 526 13.60 34.50 19.14
CA TYR A 526 12.75 35.68 19.09
C TYR A 526 12.97 36.62 20.28
N ALA A 527 13.03 36.07 21.49
CA ALA A 527 13.32 36.86 22.68
C ALA A 527 14.68 37.56 22.59
N LEU A 528 15.71 36.86 22.10
CA LEU A 528 17.04 37.42 21.88
C LEU A 528 17.02 38.54 20.83
N CYS A 529 16.29 38.36 19.72
CA CYS A 529 16.11 39.39 18.68
C CYS A 529 15.55 40.69 19.27
N PHE A 530 14.48 40.61 20.08
CA PHE A 530 13.90 41.78 20.74
C PHE A 530 14.81 42.37 21.82
N TYR A 531 15.52 41.54 22.59
CA TYR A 531 16.43 41.99 23.63
C TYR A 531 17.61 42.80 23.05
N VAL A 532 18.26 42.27 22.02
CA VAL A 532 19.36 42.96 21.33
C VAL A 532 18.84 44.22 20.62
N GLY A 533 17.66 44.13 20.01
CA GLY A 533 17.00 45.27 19.36
C GLY A 533 16.71 46.41 20.33
N ALA A 534 16.13 46.11 21.49
CA ALA A 534 15.86 47.10 22.53
C ALA A 534 17.14 47.79 23.02
N LYS A 535 18.22 47.02 23.24
CA LYS A 535 19.53 47.56 23.64
C LYS A 535 20.14 48.47 22.58
N PHE A 536 19.99 48.15 21.30
CA PHE A 536 20.50 48.99 20.21
C PHE A 536 19.67 50.26 20.01
N VAL A 537 18.36 50.20 20.23
CA VAL A 537 17.49 51.38 20.25
C VAL A 537 17.87 52.31 21.41
N GLN A 538 18.12 51.77 22.61
CA GLN A 538 18.58 52.58 23.76
C GLN A 538 19.94 53.25 23.51
N GLN A 539 20.83 52.59 22.76
CA GLN A 539 22.14 53.14 22.39
C GLN A 539 22.12 54.06 21.16
N GLY A 540 20.95 54.29 20.54
CA GLY A 540 20.82 55.09 19.32
C GLY A 540 21.47 54.47 18.08
N LYS A 541 21.79 53.16 18.11
CA LYS A 541 22.44 52.43 17.00
C LYS A 541 21.46 51.79 16.02
N ALA A 542 20.18 51.73 16.38
CA ALA A 542 19.10 51.21 15.55
C ALA A 542 17.83 52.01 15.82
N THR A 543 16.97 52.16 14.82
CA THR A 543 15.64 52.73 14.99
C THR A 543 14.60 51.63 15.28
N PHE A 544 13.50 51.98 15.94
CA PHE A 544 12.42 51.01 16.22
C PHE A 544 11.86 50.33 14.95
N PRO A 545 11.61 51.04 13.83
CA PRO A 545 11.15 50.40 12.59
C PRO A 545 12.18 49.46 11.96
N GLU A 546 13.48 49.73 12.10
CA GLU A 546 14.54 48.83 11.60
C GLU A 546 14.52 47.49 12.32
N VAL A 547 14.38 47.49 13.65
CA VAL A 547 14.31 46.27 14.46
C VAL A 547 13.11 45.41 14.05
N PHE A 548 11.95 46.02 13.85
CA PHE A 548 10.76 45.30 13.38
C PHE A 548 10.90 44.78 11.96
N LYS A 549 11.55 45.54 11.07
CA LYS A 549 11.83 45.08 9.70
C LYS A 549 12.70 43.82 9.71
N VAL A 550 13.79 43.82 10.49
CA VAL A 550 14.66 42.63 10.64
C VAL A 550 13.89 41.44 11.23
N PHE A 551 13.08 41.68 12.27
CA PHE A 551 12.27 40.62 12.88
C PHE A 551 11.27 39.99 11.90
N PHE A 552 10.48 40.78 11.17
CA PHE A 552 9.48 40.26 10.24
C PHE A 552 10.11 39.50 9.06
N VAL A 553 11.24 39.99 8.55
CA VAL A 553 11.98 39.30 7.48
C VAL A 553 12.50 37.96 7.97
N LEU A 554 13.05 37.88 9.19
CA LEU A 554 13.48 36.61 9.78
C LEU A 554 12.32 35.62 9.96
N VAL A 555 11.16 36.08 10.45
CA VAL A 555 9.99 35.21 10.68
C VAL A 555 9.48 34.64 9.35
N LEU A 556 9.32 35.48 8.33
CA LEU A 556 8.84 35.07 7.01
C LEU A 556 9.88 34.23 6.25
N GLY A 557 11.16 34.56 6.39
CA GLY A 557 12.27 33.83 5.79
C GLY A 557 12.45 32.43 6.39
N ALA A 558 12.33 32.29 7.72
CA ALA A 558 12.37 31.00 8.39
C ALA A 558 11.22 30.07 7.94
N GLU A 559 10.02 30.62 7.72
CA GLU A 559 8.90 29.87 7.17
C GLU A 559 9.14 29.45 5.70
N GLY A 560 9.75 30.32 4.90
CA GLY A 560 10.18 30.02 3.53
C GLY A 560 11.18 28.86 3.46
N ILE A 561 12.19 28.86 4.32
CA ILE A 561 13.23 27.81 4.39
C ILE A 561 12.62 26.47 4.84
N SER A 562 11.69 26.50 5.81
CA SER A 562 11.03 25.30 6.34
C SER A 562 10.25 24.52 5.25
N ARG A 563 9.54 25.23 4.38
CA ARG A 563 8.78 24.64 3.25
C ARG A 563 9.69 23.88 2.29
N SER A 564 10.86 24.42 2.02
CA SER A 564 11.83 23.81 1.09
C SER A 564 12.53 22.60 1.70
N SER A 565 12.77 22.62 3.02
CA SER A 565 13.32 21.48 3.77
C SER A 565 12.37 20.26 3.78
N ALA A 566 11.06 20.50 3.95
CA ALA A 566 10.05 19.44 3.91
C ALA A 566 10.02 18.70 2.56
N ILE A 567 10.20 19.43 1.45
CA ILE A 567 10.22 18.88 0.10
C ILE A 567 11.58 18.25 -0.26
N GLY A 568 12.68 18.76 0.31
CA GLY A 568 14.01 18.15 0.22
C GLY A 568 14.07 16.73 0.81
N ALA A 569 13.24 16.42 1.80
CA ALA A 569 13.12 15.07 2.36
C ALA A 569 12.60 14.04 1.35
N ASP A 570 11.67 14.43 0.47
CA ASP A 570 11.15 13.57 -0.59
C ASP A 570 12.15 13.41 -1.74
N SER A 571 13.03 14.39 -1.98
CA SER A 571 14.13 14.26 -2.96
C SER A 571 15.11 13.15 -2.62
N ASN A 572 15.35 12.89 -1.33
CA ASN A 572 16.18 11.77 -0.87
C ASN A 572 15.51 10.40 -1.06
N LYS A 573 14.17 10.34 -1.05
CA LYS A 573 13.41 9.13 -1.40
C LYS A 573 13.30 8.92 -2.91
N ALA A 574 13.34 10.02 -3.67
CA ALA A 574 13.15 10.09 -5.12
C ALA A 574 14.42 9.80 -5.94
N GLN A 575 15.52 9.32 -5.34
CA GLN A 575 16.67 8.90 -6.14
C GLN A 575 16.28 7.68 -6.99
N PRO A 576 16.40 7.77 -8.33
CA PRO A 576 16.05 6.64 -9.16
C PRO A 576 17.00 5.47 -8.87
N PRO A 577 16.51 4.21 -8.87
CA PRO A 577 17.36 3.05 -8.66
C PRO A 577 18.49 3.04 -9.68
N LEU A 578 19.68 2.54 -9.29
CA LEU A 578 20.89 2.52 -10.11
C LEU A 578 20.66 1.98 -11.54
N SER A 579 19.71 1.05 -11.71
CA SER A 579 19.27 0.50 -13.00
C SER A 579 18.77 1.54 -14.00
N LEU A 580 18.15 2.64 -13.53
CA LEU A 580 17.72 3.75 -14.38
C LEU A 580 18.91 4.58 -14.90
N LYS A 581 19.98 4.71 -14.10
CA LYS A 581 21.21 5.38 -14.57
C LYS A 581 21.82 4.61 -15.74
N PHE A 582 21.81 3.28 -15.68
CA PHE A 582 22.31 2.44 -16.77
C PHE A 582 21.42 2.46 -18.02
N LEU A 583 20.08 2.45 -17.85
CA LEU A 583 19.13 2.50 -18.98
C LEU A 583 19.16 3.85 -19.72
N ILE A 584 19.35 4.96 -19.01
CA ILE A 584 19.42 6.31 -19.60
C ILE A 584 20.77 6.54 -20.32
N VAL A 585 21.85 5.91 -19.86
CA VAL A 585 23.20 6.20 -20.34
C VAL A 585 23.59 5.37 -21.57
N ASN A 586 23.01 4.19 -21.83
CA ASN A 586 23.46 3.39 -22.98
C ASN A 586 22.41 2.47 -23.63
N PRO A 587 21.58 2.97 -24.57
CA PRO A 587 20.68 2.14 -25.36
C PRO A 587 21.37 1.29 -26.44
N ARG A 588 22.71 1.38 -26.63
CA ARG A 588 23.46 0.71 -27.71
C ARG A 588 24.42 -0.39 -27.29
N SER A 589 24.54 -0.71 -25.99
CA SER A 589 25.62 -1.59 -25.52
C SER A 589 25.45 -3.09 -25.81
N ILE A 590 24.33 -3.57 -26.36
CA ILE A 590 24.11 -5.01 -26.53
C ILE A 590 24.35 -5.46 -27.98
N THR A 591 24.32 -4.56 -28.96
CA THR A 591 24.56 -4.93 -30.37
C THR A 591 26.04 -5.05 -30.74
N THR A 592 26.96 -4.52 -29.92
CA THR A 592 28.42 -4.65 -30.14
C THR A 592 28.99 -5.97 -29.63
N MET A 593 28.21 -6.76 -28.88
CA MET A 593 28.53 -8.17 -28.54
C MET A 593 27.97 -9.19 -29.55
N ARG A 594 27.62 -8.76 -30.78
CA ARG A 594 27.34 -9.66 -31.93
C ARG A 594 28.45 -9.71 -32.97
N ARG A 595 29.63 -9.14 -32.67
CA ARG A 595 30.87 -9.36 -33.43
C ARG A 595 32.06 -9.50 -32.48
N VAL A 596 32.07 -10.57 -31.70
CA VAL A 596 33.28 -11.37 -31.38
C VAL A 596 32.81 -12.82 -31.30
#